data_AF-A0A6J8DUW5-F1
#
_entry.id   AF-A0A6J8DUW5-F1
#
_cell.length_a   1.000
_cell.length_b   1.000
_cell.length_c   1.000
_cell.angle_alpha   90.00
_cell.angle_beta   90.00
_cell.angle_gamma   90.00
#
_symmetry.space_group_name_H-M   'P 1'
#
loop_
_entity.id
_entity.type
_entity.pdbx_description
1 polymer ?
#
loop_
_entity_poly.entity_id
_entity_poly.type
_entity_poly.pdbx_seq_one_letter_code
_entity_poly.pdbx_strand_id
1 'polypeptide(L)'
;MLFVQTVKIIMEILKTFDTHHMIDIDIIEGKPFVVSTSCKVHTDMVLEYFCSDHDTLCCRSCMASAHRSCEKVLPIEVSAKGVKSSARYDEIVEHVTTLNSAVNELEDKKRQVLTTLKESKLTAKQDVNNFKAQLPKRNQEIEAALISEIDKIHTDLSNEANENLEKISDGRRKIQNIAEQFEFVSKHGSESQIFMLINNIKEELNCHANDFHQLLSSQKDLSVSFKESDLLSFMKSFGSVEIKEASLDI
;
A
#
# COMPACT_ATOMS: atom_id res chain seq x y z
N MET A 1 -1.26 24.47 6.67
CA MET A 1 -0.89 25.83 7.16
C MET A 1 0.03 25.77 8.37
N LEU A 2 -0.20 24.88 9.34
CA LEU A 2 0.63 24.74 10.55
C LEU A 2 2.10 24.38 10.30
N PHE A 3 2.41 23.50 9.34
CA PHE A 3 3.79 23.07 9.02
C PHE A 3 4.71 24.20 8.54
N VAL A 4 4.17 25.14 7.76
CA VAL A 4 4.92 26.31 7.27
C VAL A 4 5.25 27.25 8.43
N GLN A 5 4.36 27.33 9.42
CA GLN A 5 4.52 28.17 10.60
C GLN A 5 5.56 27.59 11.57
N THR A 6 5.57 26.26 11.77
CA THR A 6 6.60 25.58 12.58
C THR A 6 7.98 25.65 11.93
N VAL A 7 8.09 25.47 10.61
CA VAL A 7 9.36 25.62 9.89
C VAL A 7 9.89 27.05 10.00
N LYS A 8 9.02 28.06 9.96
CA LYS A 8 9.41 29.47 10.10
C LYS A 8 9.96 29.76 11.51
N ILE A 9 9.30 29.27 12.56
CA ILE A 9 9.75 29.40 13.96
C ILE A 9 11.09 28.67 14.16
N ILE A 10 11.23 27.45 13.65
CA ILE A 10 12.48 26.69 13.73
C ILE A 10 13.61 27.42 12.99
N MET A 11 13.35 27.96 11.79
CA MET A 11 14.34 28.75 11.05
C MET A 11 14.71 30.06 11.75
N GLU A 12 13.78 30.69 12.46
CA GLU A 12 14.03 31.93 13.21
C GLU A 12 14.86 31.65 14.47
N ILE A 13 14.59 30.53 15.15
CA ILE A 13 15.41 30.00 16.25
C ILE A 13 16.81 29.61 15.75
N LEU A 14 16.92 28.91 14.61
CA LEU A 14 18.22 28.56 14.01
C LEU A 14 19.05 29.79 13.63
N LYS A 15 18.40 30.84 13.10
CA LYS A 15 19.07 32.13 12.84
C LYS A 15 19.57 32.83 14.11
N THR A 16 18.91 32.65 15.25
CA THR A 16 19.44 33.16 16.52
C THR A 16 20.67 32.39 17.01
N PHE A 17 20.81 31.10 16.65
CA PHE A 17 22.00 30.32 16.97
C PHE A 17 23.23 30.73 16.14
N ASP A 18 23.06 31.21 14.91
CA ASP A 18 24.15 31.67 14.03
C ASP A 18 24.96 32.87 14.58
N THR A 19 24.46 33.56 15.62
CA THR A 19 25.18 34.68 16.27
C THR A 19 25.99 34.27 17.50
N HIS A 20 26.01 32.99 17.87
CA HIS A 20 26.70 32.51 19.08
C HIS A 20 28.06 31.88 18.74
N HIS A 21 29.12 32.32 19.41
CA HIS A 21 30.42 31.66 19.34
C HIS A 21 30.34 30.37 20.15
N MET A 22 30.28 29.22 19.47
CA MET A 22 30.39 27.91 20.12
C MET A 22 31.77 27.80 20.77
N ILE A 23 31.83 27.43 22.03
CA ILE A 23 33.10 27.16 22.71
C ILE A 23 33.03 25.76 23.27
N ASP A 24 34.06 24.97 22.98
CA ASP A 24 34.20 23.61 23.47
C ASP A 24 34.51 23.64 24.97
N ILE A 25 33.68 22.98 25.77
CA ILE A 25 33.81 22.92 27.22
C ILE A 25 35.12 22.23 27.61
N ASP A 26 35.58 21.24 26.82
CA ASP A 26 36.82 20.50 27.06
C ASP A 26 38.07 21.40 26.94
N ILE A 27 37.96 22.52 26.21
CA ILE A 27 39.05 23.49 26.02
C ILE A 27 39.17 24.45 27.23
N ILE A 28 38.06 24.69 27.92
CA ILE A 28 37.93 25.64 29.04
C ILE A 28 37.98 24.95 30.40
N GLU A 29 37.75 23.64 30.46
CA GLU A 29 37.73 22.88 31.72
C GLU A 29 39.03 23.10 32.52
N GLY A 30 38.87 23.54 33.78
CA GLY A 30 39.99 23.87 34.67
C GLY A 30 40.65 25.25 34.45
N LYS A 31 40.17 26.07 33.50
CA LYS A 31 40.68 27.44 33.27
C LYS A 31 39.64 28.50 33.67
N PRO A 32 40.07 29.67 34.17
CA PRO A 32 39.17 30.79 34.39
C PRO A 32 38.60 31.25 33.04
N PHE A 33 37.28 31.12 32.90
CA PHE A 33 36.54 31.57 31.72
C PHE A 33 36.12 33.03 31.89
N VAL A 34 36.44 33.86 30.90
CA VAL A 34 36.02 35.27 30.85
C VAL A 34 34.95 35.41 29.79
N VAL A 35 33.73 35.77 30.21
CA VAL A 35 32.62 36.09 29.30
C VAL A 35 32.95 37.38 28.56
N SER A 36 32.67 37.45 27.25
CA SER A 36 32.86 38.69 26.48
C SER A 36 32.04 39.83 27.08
N THR A 37 32.70 40.90 27.49
CA THR A 37 32.10 42.07 28.15
C THR A 37 32.02 43.29 27.25
N SER A 38 32.09 43.17 25.92
CA SER A 38 32.06 44.36 25.06
C SER A 38 30.66 44.96 24.91
N CYS A 39 30.61 46.30 24.90
CA CYS A 39 29.38 47.03 24.65
C CYS A 39 28.99 46.94 23.16
N LYS A 40 27.72 46.61 22.88
CA LYS A 40 27.18 46.53 21.51
C LYS A 40 27.13 47.88 20.79
N VAL A 41 27.12 48.99 21.54
CA VAL A 41 26.97 50.37 21.02
C VAL A 41 28.30 51.11 20.95
N HIS A 42 29.17 50.89 21.94
CA HIS A 42 30.48 51.53 22.02
C HIS A 42 31.56 50.47 21.85
N THR A 43 32.03 50.30 20.62
CA THR A 43 33.16 49.42 20.30
C THR A 43 34.34 49.76 21.21
N ASP A 44 35.03 48.73 21.72
CA ASP A 44 36.16 48.81 22.66
C ASP A 44 35.85 49.21 24.11
N MET A 45 34.58 49.44 24.45
CA MET A 45 34.17 49.68 25.84
C MET A 45 33.67 48.40 26.51
N VAL A 46 34.10 48.18 27.76
CA VAL A 46 33.62 47.07 28.60
C VAL A 46 32.33 47.41 29.34
N LEU A 47 31.48 46.41 29.52
CA LEU A 47 30.28 46.45 30.34
C LEU A 47 30.70 46.39 31.80
N GLU A 48 30.47 47.49 32.53
CA GLU A 48 30.90 47.65 33.94
C GLU A 48 29.70 47.89 34.87
N TYR A 49 28.53 48.21 34.32
CA TYR A 49 27.35 48.62 35.07
C TYR A 49 26.10 47.84 34.64
N PHE A 50 25.15 47.74 35.55
CA PHE A 50 23.82 47.17 35.31
C PHE A 50 22.76 48.22 35.63
N CYS A 51 21.86 48.46 34.69
CA CYS A 51 20.72 49.36 34.85
C CYS A 51 19.47 48.54 35.21
N SER A 52 18.98 48.69 36.44
CA SER A 52 17.77 47.97 36.91
C SER A 52 16.49 48.52 36.27
N ASP A 53 16.48 49.79 35.87
CA ASP A 53 15.31 50.42 35.26
C ASP A 53 15.02 49.86 33.86
N HIS A 54 16.05 49.31 33.18
CA HIS A 54 15.96 48.73 31.84
C HIS A 54 16.30 47.24 31.79
N ASP A 55 16.70 46.64 32.91
CA ASP A 55 17.23 45.27 33.01
C ASP A 55 18.35 44.96 32.01
N THR A 56 19.30 45.88 31.82
CA THR A 56 20.38 45.75 30.84
C THR A 56 21.77 46.05 31.40
N LEU A 57 22.79 45.40 30.84
CA LEU A 57 24.20 45.71 31.07
C LEU A 57 24.62 46.91 30.21
N CYS A 58 25.41 47.82 30.77
CA CYS A 58 25.88 49.02 30.08
C CYS A 58 27.34 49.38 30.42
N CYS A 59 28.04 50.02 29.47
CA CYS A 59 29.37 50.58 29.71
C CYS A 59 29.28 51.99 30.30
N ARG A 60 30.41 52.57 30.72
CA ARG A 60 30.47 53.94 31.28
C ARG A 60 29.85 54.99 30.35
N SER A 61 30.06 54.89 29.04
CA SER A 61 29.47 55.83 28.07
C SER A 61 27.95 55.70 27.97
N CYS A 62 27.42 54.47 27.99
CA CYS A 62 25.97 54.23 28.01
C CYS A 62 25.34 54.75 29.32
N MET A 63 26.02 54.59 30.46
CA MET A 63 25.57 55.18 31.72
C MET A 63 25.45 56.70 31.62
N ALA A 64 26.50 57.37 31.14
CA ALA A 64 26.56 58.84 31.08
C ALA A 64 25.62 59.46 30.02
N SER A 65 25.11 58.65 29.10
CA SER A 65 24.22 59.07 28.00
C SER A 65 22.82 58.46 28.16
N ALA A 66 22.58 57.29 27.56
CA ALA A 66 21.28 56.63 27.47
C ALA A 66 20.64 56.33 28.83
N HIS A 67 21.46 56.05 29.85
CA HIS A 67 20.98 55.74 31.20
C HIS A 67 21.23 56.88 32.21
N ARG A 68 21.52 58.12 31.75
CA ARG A 68 21.84 59.26 32.64
C ARG A 68 20.72 59.59 33.61
N SER A 69 19.48 59.40 33.17
CA SER A 69 18.27 59.67 33.96
C SER A 69 17.76 58.44 34.71
N CYS A 70 18.45 57.30 34.64
CA CYS A 70 18.10 56.09 35.39
C CYS A 70 18.57 56.24 36.83
N GLU A 71 17.71 55.92 37.78
CA GLU A 71 18.00 56.07 39.21
C GLU A 71 18.71 54.84 39.78
N LYS A 72 18.60 53.69 39.09
CA LYS A 72 19.08 52.38 39.60
C LYS A 72 20.15 51.77 38.71
N VAL A 73 21.23 52.52 38.47
CA VAL A 73 22.44 52.00 37.79
C VAL A 73 23.51 51.70 38.83
N LEU A 74 23.92 50.44 38.91
CA LEU A 74 24.89 49.95 39.89
C LEU A 74 26.08 49.27 39.19
N PRO A 75 27.29 49.29 39.78
CA PRO A 75 28.40 48.47 39.31
C PRO A 75 28.00 46.98 39.27
N ILE A 76 28.51 46.24 38.29
CA ILE A 76 28.20 44.81 38.13
C ILE A 76 28.62 44.02 39.36
N GLU A 77 29.73 44.36 40.02
CA GLU A 77 30.23 43.67 41.22
C GLU A 77 29.26 43.79 42.39
N VAL A 78 28.49 44.88 42.44
CA VAL A 78 27.44 45.10 43.44
C VAL A 78 26.19 44.33 43.05
N SER A 79 25.80 44.41 41.78
CA SER A 79 24.59 43.76 41.24
C SER A 79 24.70 42.24 41.17
N ALA A 80 25.91 41.70 41.05
CA ALA A 80 26.20 40.28 40.97
C ALA A 80 26.17 39.57 42.33
N LYS A 81 26.15 40.31 43.45
CA LYS A 81 26.13 39.71 44.78
C LYS A 81 24.86 38.89 44.99
N GLY A 82 25.02 37.61 45.30
CA GLY A 82 23.89 36.72 45.55
C GLY A 82 23.13 36.28 44.28
N VAL A 83 23.64 36.55 43.08
CA VAL A 83 22.98 36.11 41.82
C VAL A 83 22.77 34.60 41.78
N LYS A 84 23.74 33.81 42.24
CA LYS A 84 23.62 32.33 42.29
C LYS A 84 22.52 31.81 43.21
N SER A 85 21.98 32.66 44.09
CA SER A 85 20.86 32.35 44.99
C SER A 85 19.62 33.18 44.65
N SER A 86 19.58 33.79 43.46
CA SER A 86 18.46 34.61 43.00
C SER A 86 17.48 33.78 42.19
N ALA A 87 16.18 34.08 42.30
CA ALA A 87 15.13 33.43 41.51
C ALA A 87 15.38 33.53 40.00
N ARG A 88 15.99 34.63 39.52
CA ARG A 88 16.36 34.81 38.11
C ARG A 88 17.40 33.78 37.65
N TYR A 89 18.35 33.43 38.51
CA TYR A 89 19.34 32.40 38.18
C TYR A 89 18.67 31.03 38.10
N ASP A 90 17.82 30.69 39.08
CA ASP A 90 17.09 29.43 39.10
C ASP A 90 16.16 29.29 37.87
N GLU A 91 15.43 30.35 37.50
CA GLU A 91 14.57 30.40 36.33
C GLU A 91 15.36 30.18 35.02
N ILE A 92 16.52 30.82 34.87
CA ILE A 92 17.36 30.63 33.67
C ILE A 92 17.90 29.20 33.62
N VAL A 93 18.34 28.64 34.75
CA VAL A 93 18.81 27.25 34.83
C VAL A 93 17.67 26.28 34.47
N GLU A 94 16.47 26.49 35.00
CA GLU A 94 15.29 25.70 34.68
C GLU A 94 14.91 25.79 33.19
N HIS A 95 14.90 26.99 32.62
CA HIS A 95 14.63 27.19 31.19
C HIS A 95 15.67 26.50 30.30
N VAL A 96 16.96 26.65 30.59
CA VAL A 96 18.03 26.01 29.82
C VAL A 96 17.94 24.49 29.91
N THR A 97 17.74 23.95 31.11
CA THR A 97 17.61 22.50 31.31
C THR A 97 16.37 21.93 30.62
N THR A 98 15.22 22.58 30.77
CA THR A 98 13.96 22.19 30.11
C THR A 98 14.10 22.24 28.59
N LEU A 99 14.67 23.32 28.05
CA LEU A 99 14.86 23.45 26.60
C LEU A 99 15.83 22.38 26.07
N ASN A 100 16.93 22.13 26.78
CA ASN A 100 17.88 21.09 26.41
C ASN A 100 17.22 19.70 26.37
N SER A 101 16.41 19.38 27.39
CA SER A 101 15.64 18.12 27.40
C SER A 101 14.64 18.03 26.25
N ALA A 102 13.91 19.11 25.95
CA ALA A 102 12.96 19.14 24.83
C ALA A 102 13.66 18.98 23.47
N VAL A 103 14.85 19.57 23.29
CA VAL A 103 15.67 19.41 22.07
C VAL A 103 16.13 17.97 21.92
N ASN A 104 16.61 17.34 22.99
CA ASN A 104 17.03 15.93 22.97
C ASN A 104 15.85 15.00 22.63
N GLU A 105 14.69 15.22 23.25
CA GLU A 105 13.49 14.42 22.96
C GLU A 105 13.04 14.59 21.50
N LEU A 106 13.10 15.81 20.96
CA LEU A 106 12.77 16.08 19.56
C LEU A 106 13.76 15.38 18.62
N GLU A 107 15.05 15.41 18.94
CA GLU A 107 16.09 14.71 18.18
C GLU A 107 15.82 13.20 18.15
N ASP A 108 15.57 12.59 19.31
CA ASP A 108 15.26 11.17 19.44
C ASP A 108 14.01 10.77 18.65
N LYS A 109 12.93 11.56 18.77
CA LYS A 109 11.70 11.37 17.98
C LYS A 109 12.00 11.43 16.48
N LYS A 110 12.81 12.37 16.01
CA LYS A 110 13.19 12.48 14.60
C LYS A 110 14.05 11.30 14.14
N ARG A 111 14.99 10.83 14.97
CA ARG A 111 15.79 9.63 14.69
C ARG A 111 14.89 8.40 14.57
N GLN A 112 13.92 8.24 15.47
CA GLN A 112 12.94 7.15 15.42
C GLN A 112 12.12 7.19 14.13
N VAL A 113 11.58 8.36 13.75
CA VAL A 113 10.84 8.54 12.49
C VAL A 113 11.67 8.11 11.28
N LEU A 114 12.95 8.47 11.24
CA LEU A 114 13.84 8.06 10.14
C LEU A 114 14.05 6.54 10.09
N THR A 115 14.17 5.89 11.24
CA THR A 115 14.28 4.43 11.32
C THR A 115 13.00 3.75 10.85
N THR A 116 11.84 4.15 11.40
CA THR A 116 10.53 3.60 11.01
C THR A 116 10.23 3.83 9.54
N LEU A 117 10.62 4.98 8.96
CA LEU A 117 10.43 5.26 7.54
C LEU A 117 11.28 4.33 6.66
N LYS A 118 12.52 4.02 7.06
CA LYS A 118 13.37 3.05 6.36
C LYS A 118 12.78 1.65 6.39
N GLU A 119 12.30 1.21 7.55
CA GLU A 119 11.65 -0.10 7.73
C GLU A 119 10.37 -0.18 6.91
N SER A 120 9.49 0.81 7.02
CA SER A 120 8.22 0.88 6.27
C SER A 120 8.46 0.83 4.75
N LYS A 121 9.50 1.51 4.26
CA LYS A 121 9.90 1.43 2.85
C LYS A 121 10.33 0.02 2.45
N LEU A 122 11.07 -0.69 3.31
CA LEU A 122 11.50 -2.06 3.03
C LEU A 122 10.31 -3.01 3.01
N THR A 123 9.41 -2.89 3.99
CA THR A 123 8.17 -3.67 4.08
C THR A 123 7.29 -3.44 2.85
N ALA A 124 7.02 -2.19 2.47
CA ALA A 124 6.21 -1.89 1.28
C ALA A 124 6.80 -2.49 -0.01
N LYS A 125 8.14 -2.51 -0.14
CA LYS A 125 8.80 -3.21 -1.25
C LYS A 125 8.65 -4.72 -1.19
N GLN A 126 8.74 -5.31 -0.01
CA GLN A 126 8.49 -6.74 0.19
C GLN A 126 7.04 -7.10 -0.14
N ASP A 127 6.07 -6.28 0.25
CA ASP A 127 4.66 -6.50 -0.04
C ASP A 127 4.38 -6.52 -1.56
N VAL A 128 4.98 -5.59 -2.31
CA VAL A 128 4.91 -5.59 -3.79
C VAL A 128 5.49 -6.89 -4.36
N ASN A 129 6.63 -7.35 -3.85
CA ASN A 129 7.25 -8.60 -4.32
C ASN A 129 6.40 -9.84 -3.95
N ASN A 130 5.83 -9.86 -2.75
CA ASN A 130 4.96 -10.93 -2.28
C ASN A 130 3.68 -11.00 -3.11
N PHE A 131 3.08 -9.85 -3.43
CA PHE A 131 1.92 -9.78 -4.31
C PHE A 131 2.26 -10.30 -5.71
N LYS A 132 3.39 -9.84 -6.29
CA LYS A 132 3.88 -10.33 -7.58
C LYS A 132 4.07 -11.86 -7.58
N ALA A 133 4.59 -12.43 -6.50
CA ALA A 133 4.79 -13.88 -6.38
C ALA A 133 3.48 -14.68 -6.29
N GLN A 134 2.38 -14.05 -5.87
CA GLN A 134 1.06 -14.70 -5.79
C GLN A 134 0.34 -14.73 -7.15
N LEU A 135 0.64 -13.80 -8.07
CA LEU A 135 -0.01 -13.72 -9.37
C LEU A 135 0.11 -15.02 -10.20
N PRO A 136 1.29 -15.64 -10.36
CA PRO A 136 1.42 -16.89 -11.12
C PRO A 136 0.56 -18.01 -10.56
N LYS A 137 0.53 -18.16 -9.24
CA LYS A 137 -0.28 -19.20 -8.57
C LYS A 137 -1.76 -19.01 -8.88
N ARG A 138 -2.26 -17.78 -8.73
CA ARG A 138 -3.68 -17.49 -9.01
C ARG A 138 -4.01 -17.69 -10.49
N ASN A 139 -3.09 -17.33 -11.39
CA ASN A 139 -3.27 -17.53 -12.82
C ASN A 139 -3.36 -19.02 -13.18
N GLN A 140 -2.49 -19.85 -12.59
CA GLN A 140 -2.51 -21.31 -12.76
C GLN A 140 -3.82 -21.93 -12.26
N GLU A 141 -4.36 -21.46 -11.13
CA GLU A 141 -5.65 -21.94 -10.61
C GLU A 141 -6.81 -21.62 -11.57
N ILE A 142 -6.82 -20.40 -12.14
CA ILE A 142 -7.85 -19.98 -13.10
C ILE A 142 -7.71 -20.78 -14.41
N GLU A 143 -6.49 -20.93 -14.92
CA GLU A 143 -6.20 -21.72 -16.11
C GLU A 143 -6.63 -23.18 -15.93
N ALA A 144 -6.25 -23.83 -14.83
CA ALA A 144 -6.64 -25.20 -14.53
C ALA A 144 -8.16 -25.37 -14.44
N ALA A 145 -8.86 -24.40 -13.85
CA ALA A 145 -10.32 -24.41 -13.79
C ALA A 145 -10.96 -24.31 -15.18
N LEU A 146 -10.46 -23.41 -16.04
CA LEU A 146 -10.95 -23.26 -17.41
C LEU A 146 -10.70 -24.51 -18.27
N ILE A 147 -9.51 -25.10 -18.16
CA ILE A 147 -9.18 -26.36 -18.85
C ILE A 147 -10.10 -27.48 -18.37
N SER A 148 -10.31 -27.60 -17.05
CA SER A 148 -11.22 -28.61 -16.50
C SER A 148 -12.66 -28.41 -16.95
N GLU A 149 -13.11 -27.18 -17.16
CA GLU A 149 -14.45 -26.88 -17.68
C GLU A 149 -14.56 -27.30 -19.16
N ILE A 150 -13.54 -27.01 -19.97
CA ILE A 150 -13.45 -27.44 -21.37
C ILE A 150 -13.51 -28.98 -21.46
N ASP A 151 -12.71 -29.68 -20.64
CA ASP A 151 -12.66 -31.14 -20.63
C ASP A 151 -14.00 -31.74 -20.22
N LYS A 152 -14.69 -31.13 -19.26
CA LYS A 152 -16.02 -31.56 -18.82
C LYS A 152 -17.04 -31.38 -19.94
N ILE A 153 -17.10 -30.21 -20.56
CA ILE A 153 -18.01 -29.94 -21.69
C ILE A 153 -17.75 -30.94 -22.83
N HIS A 154 -16.48 -31.15 -23.19
CA HIS A 154 -16.11 -32.12 -24.22
C HIS A 154 -16.56 -33.54 -23.85
N THR A 155 -16.35 -33.95 -22.60
CA THR A 155 -16.74 -35.27 -22.10
C THR A 155 -18.25 -35.46 -22.15
N ASP A 156 -19.02 -34.47 -21.69
CA ASP A 156 -20.48 -34.52 -21.67
C ASP A 156 -21.04 -34.63 -23.11
N LEU A 157 -20.53 -33.79 -24.03
CA LEU A 157 -20.91 -33.83 -25.45
C LEU A 157 -20.51 -35.15 -26.12
N SER A 158 -19.33 -35.69 -25.79
CA SER A 158 -18.86 -36.98 -26.32
C SER A 158 -19.72 -38.14 -25.85
N ASN A 159 -20.13 -38.14 -24.58
CA ASN A 159 -21.02 -39.16 -24.02
C ASN A 159 -22.39 -39.12 -24.70
N GLU A 160 -22.98 -37.93 -24.86
CA GLU A 160 -24.25 -37.76 -25.57
C GLU A 160 -24.15 -38.25 -27.03
N ALA A 161 -23.06 -37.90 -27.73
CA ALA A 161 -22.82 -38.37 -29.09
C ALA A 161 -22.68 -39.90 -29.18
N ASN A 162 -21.98 -40.52 -28.23
CA ASN A 162 -21.83 -41.98 -28.16
C ASN A 162 -23.15 -42.69 -27.87
N GLU A 163 -23.97 -42.19 -26.95
CA GLU A 163 -25.31 -42.74 -26.69
C GLU A 163 -26.19 -42.69 -27.94
N ASN A 164 -26.13 -41.59 -28.69
CA ASN A 164 -26.86 -41.45 -29.95
C ASN A 164 -26.34 -42.42 -31.03
N LEU A 165 -25.02 -42.61 -31.11
CA LEU A 165 -24.41 -43.61 -32.02
C LEU A 165 -24.86 -45.04 -31.68
N GLU A 166 -24.94 -45.40 -30.40
CA GLU A 166 -25.44 -46.71 -29.98
C GLU A 166 -26.90 -46.93 -30.39
N LYS A 167 -27.77 -45.94 -30.16
CA LYS A 167 -29.18 -45.99 -30.60
C LYS A 167 -29.30 -46.16 -32.11
N ILE A 168 -28.51 -45.41 -32.88
CA ILE A 168 -28.46 -45.52 -34.35
C ILE A 168 -27.98 -46.91 -34.78
N SER A 169 -26.94 -47.45 -34.14
CA SER A 169 -26.39 -48.77 -34.45
C SER A 169 -27.40 -49.88 -34.16
N ASP A 170 -28.10 -49.80 -33.03
CA ASP A 170 -29.15 -50.75 -32.65
C ASP A 170 -30.36 -50.68 -33.59
N GLY A 171 -30.80 -49.47 -33.93
CA GLY A 171 -31.87 -49.26 -34.92
C GLY A 171 -31.50 -49.85 -36.29
N ARG A 172 -30.26 -49.62 -36.74
CA ARG A 172 -29.73 -50.21 -37.97
C ARG A 172 -29.75 -51.74 -37.93
N ARG A 173 -29.34 -52.37 -36.82
CA ARG A 173 -29.36 -53.84 -36.67
C ARG A 173 -30.79 -54.39 -36.76
N LYS A 174 -31.76 -53.72 -36.16
CA LYS A 174 -33.18 -54.12 -36.23
C LYS A 174 -33.71 -54.04 -37.66
N ILE A 175 -33.47 -52.93 -38.36
CA ILE A 175 -33.88 -52.75 -39.76
C ILE A 175 -33.22 -53.80 -40.67
N GLN A 176 -31.93 -54.08 -40.46
CA GLN A 176 -31.19 -55.10 -41.21
C GLN A 176 -31.83 -56.48 -41.04
N ASN A 177 -32.17 -56.88 -39.81
CA ASN A 177 -32.82 -58.16 -39.53
C ASN A 177 -34.21 -58.25 -40.19
N ILE A 178 -35.00 -57.17 -40.13
CA ILE A 178 -36.29 -57.08 -40.83
C ILE A 178 -36.11 -57.29 -42.34
N ALA A 179 -35.10 -56.65 -42.94
CA ALA A 179 -34.81 -56.79 -44.36
C ALA A 179 -34.41 -58.23 -44.75
N GLU A 180 -33.55 -58.87 -43.94
CA GLU A 180 -33.12 -60.26 -44.15
C GLU A 180 -34.29 -61.26 -44.01
N GLN A 181 -35.14 -61.08 -43.00
CA GLN A 181 -36.35 -61.89 -42.82
C GLN A 181 -37.32 -61.73 -43.99
N PHE A 182 -37.55 -60.49 -44.42
CA PHE A 182 -38.41 -60.19 -45.55
C PHE A 182 -37.88 -60.83 -46.83
N GLU A 183 -36.58 -60.71 -47.11
CA GLU A 183 -35.96 -61.33 -48.27
C GLU A 183 -36.10 -62.86 -48.24
N PHE A 184 -35.85 -63.50 -47.09
CA PHE A 184 -35.97 -64.95 -46.93
C PHE A 184 -37.40 -65.45 -47.18
N VAL A 185 -38.39 -64.84 -46.51
CA VAL A 185 -39.80 -65.24 -46.64
C VAL A 185 -40.35 -64.92 -48.03
N SER A 186 -39.87 -63.84 -48.68
CA SER A 186 -40.27 -63.53 -50.06
C SER A 186 -39.81 -64.59 -51.07
N LYS A 187 -38.65 -65.23 -50.84
CA LYS A 187 -38.07 -66.24 -51.73
C LYS A 187 -38.59 -67.65 -51.48
N HIS A 188 -38.92 -67.96 -50.22
CA HIS A 188 -39.17 -69.34 -49.79
C HIS A 188 -40.50 -69.57 -49.06
N GLY A 189 -41.20 -68.50 -48.66
CA GLY A 189 -42.45 -68.58 -47.90
C GLY A 189 -43.70 -68.76 -48.77
N SER A 190 -44.79 -69.21 -48.15
CA SER A 190 -46.11 -69.22 -48.78
C SER A 190 -46.71 -67.81 -48.84
N GLU A 191 -47.67 -67.58 -49.74
CA GLU A 191 -48.38 -66.30 -49.86
C GLU A 191 -49.01 -65.85 -48.53
N SER A 192 -49.53 -66.79 -47.73
CA SER A 192 -50.06 -66.50 -46.40
C SER A 192 -48.98 -66.03 -45.41
N GLN A 193 -47.78 -66.61 -45.45
CA GLN A 193 -46.65 -66.19 -44.61
C GLN A 193 -46.15 -64.79 -45.00
N ILE A 194 -46.06 -64.52 -46.31
CA ILE A 194 -45.72 -63.20 -46.84
C ILE A 194 -46.75 -62.17 -46.39
N PHE A 195 -48.05 -62.48 -46.50
CA PHE A 195 -49.13 -61.58 -46.08
C PHE A 195 -49.07 -61.24 -44.59
N MET A 196 -48.88 -62.23 -43.72
CA MET A 196 -48.72 -61.99 -42.27
C MET A 196 -47.48 -61.14 -41.97
N LEU A 197 -46.35 -61.43 -42.63
CA LEU A 197 -45.10 -60.73 -42.41
C LEU A 197 -45.20 -59.25 -42.82
N ILE A 198 -45.79 -58.95 -43.98
CA ILE A 198 -46.01 -57.57 -44.44
C ILE A 198 -46.82 -56.79 -43.41
N ASN A 199 -47.90 -57.38 -42.89
CA ASN A 199 -48.79 -56.68 -41.98
C ASN A 199 -48.14 -56.45 -40.60
N ASN A 200 -47.26 -57.37 -40.15
CA ASN A 200 -46.54 -57.23 -38.89
C ASN A 200 -45.36 -56.24 -38.98
N ILE A 201 -44.59 -56.27 -40.06
CA ILE A 201 -43.40 -55.41 -40.22
C ILE A 201 -43.80 -53.94 -40.45
N LYS A 202 -44.96 -53.68 -41.07
CA LYS A 202 -45.37 -52.33 -41.45
C LYS A 202 -45.42 -51.37 -40.26
N GLU A 203 -45.92 -51.82 -39.11
CA GLU A 203 -45.97 -51.00 -37.89
C GLU A 203 -44.57 -50.80 -37.30
N GLU A 204 -43.72 -51.83 -37.28
CA GLU A 204 -42.33 -51.74 -36.80
C GLU A 204 -41.47 -50.80 -37.65
N LEU A 205 -41.59 -50.85 -38.98
CA LEU A 205 -40.87 -49.94 -39.88
C LEU A 205 -41.27 -48.49 -39.68
N ASN A 206 -42.58 -48.22 -39.51
CA ASN A 206 -43.05 -46.86 -39.23
C ASN A 206 -42.54 -46.36 -37.88
N CYS A 207 -42.49 -47.23 -36.86
CA CYS A 207 -41.92 -46.89 -35.56
C CYS A 207 -40.43 -46.50 -35.69
N HIS A 208 -39.61 -47.35 -36.34
CA HIS A 208 -38.20 -47.05 -36.55
C HIS A 208 -37.96 -45.80 -37.41
N ALA A 209 -38.78 -45.57 -38.44
CA ALA A 209 -38.68 -44.38 -39.27
C ALA A 209 -38.92 -43.09 -38.46
N ASN A 210 -39.89 -43.11 -37.54
CA ASN A 210 -40.16 -41.98 -36.65
C ASN A 210 -39.00 -41.73 -35.66
N ASP A 211 -38.47 -42.78 -35.05
CA ASP A 211 -37.32 -42.67 -34.13
C ASP A 211 -36.09 -42.06 -34.83
N PHE A 212 -35.79 -42.52 -36.05
CA PHE A 212 -34.70 -41.98 -36.85
C PHE A 212 -34.93 -40.53 -37.26
N HIS A 213 -36.17 -40.18 -37.66
CA HIS A 213 -36.51 -38.81 -38.01
C HIS A 213 -36.35 -37.88 -36.80
N GLN A 214 -36.73 -38.32 -35.60
CA GLN A 214 -36.54 -37.56 -34.37
C GLN A 214 -35.04 -37.32 -34.09
N LEU A 215 -34.21 -38.37 -34.17
CA LEU A 215 -32.75 -38.25 -33.99
C LEU A 215 -32.13 -37.29 -35.01
N LEU A 216 -32.51 -37.40 -36.28
CA LEU A 216 -32.02 -36.51 -37.34
C LEU A 216 -32.40 -35.05 -37.07
N SER A 217 -33.63 -34.82 -36.61
CA SER A 217 -34.12 -33.47 -36.31
C SER A 217 -33.47 -32.82 -35.09
N SER A 218 -32.94 -33.63 -34.16
CA SER A 218 -32.22 -33.15 -32.97
C SER A 218 -30.71 -32.97 -33.17
N GLN A 219 -30.18 -33.34 -34.34
CA GLN A 219 -28.74 -33.35 -34.57
C GLN A 219 -28.18 -31.92 -34.70
N LYS A 220 -27.03 -31.68 -34.08
CA LYS A 220 -26.34 -30.39 -34.06
C LYS A 220 -24.87 -30.58 -34.40
N ASP A 221 -24.32 -29.63 -35.15
CA ASP A 221 -22.86 -29.51 -35.30
C ASP A 221 -22.29 -28.89 -34.03
N LEU A 222 -21.47 -29.68 -33.32
CA LEU A 222 -20.89 -29.27 -32.05
C LEU A 222 -19.43 -28.86 -32.26
N SER A 223 -19.05 -27.70 -31.73
CA SER A 223 -17.66 -27.29 -31.62
C SER A 223 -17.44 -26.54 -30.30
N VAL A 224 -16.28 -26.76 -29.70
CA VAL A 224 -15.86 -26.08 -28.45
C VAL A 224 -14.85 -25.02 -28.82
N SER A 225 -15.11 -23.77 -28.42
CA SER A 225 -14.21 -22.64 -28.67
C SER A 225 -14.04 -21.80 -27.41
N PHE A 226 -12.80 -21.42 -27.11
CA PHE A 226 -12.50 -20.47 -26.05
C PHE A 226 -12.60 -19.03 -26.58
N LYS A 227 -13.26 -18.14 -25.82
CA LYS A 227 -13.33 -16.71 -26.11
C LYS A 227 -12.55 -15.94 -25.06
N GLU A 228 -11.47 -15.30 -25.49
CA GLU A 228 -10.63 -14.49 -24.62
C GLU A 228 -11.38 -13.27 -24.06
N SER A 229 -11.12 -12.96 -22.79
CA SER A 229 -11.55 -11.72 -22.15
C SER A 229 -10.46 -10.66 -22.26
N ASP A 230 -10.83 -9.40 -22.48
CA ASP A 230 -9.89 -8.27 -22.59
C ASP A 230 -9.36 -7.77 -21.22
N LEU A 231 -9.03 -8.68 -20.31
CA LEU A 231 -8.68 -8.36 -18.92
C LEU A 231 -7.37 -7.56 -18.83
N LEU A 232 -6.42 -7.82 -19.73
CA LEU A 232 -5.11 -7.18 -19.74
C LEU A 232 -5.19 -5.69 -20.10
N SER A 233 -6.16 -5.26 -20.89
CA SER A 233 -6.32 -3.84 -21.25
C SER A 233 -6.82 -2.99 -20.07
N PHE A 234 -7.53 -3.59 -19.12
CA PHE A 234 -8.05 -2.89 -17.93
C PHE A 234 -7.03 -2.74 -16.80
N MET A 235 -5.99 -3.58 -16.75
CA MET A 235 -4.99 -3.55 -15.69
C MET A 235 -3.94 -2.44 -15.90
N LYS A 236 -4.18 -1.27 -15.28
CA LYS A 236 -3.25 -0.11 -15.35
C LYS A 236 -2.20 -0.05 -14.23
N SER A 237 -2.48 -0.66 -13.08
CA SER A 237 -1.58 -0.67 -11.92
C SER A 237 -1.86 -1.84 -10.99
N PHE A 238 -0.84 -2.32 -10.28
CA PHE A 238 -0.99 -3.36 -9.26
C PHE A 238 -1.39 -2.82 -7.87
N GLY A 239 -1.33 -1.51 -7.67
CA GLY A 239 -1.67 -0.85 -6.40
C GLY A 239 -1.15 0.58 -6.34
N SER A 240 -1.31 1.21 -5.18
CA SER A 240 -0.85 2.57 -4.85
C SER A 240 0.04 2.54 -3.60
N VAL A 241 0.89 3.56 -3.46
CA VAL A 241 1.65 3.82 -2.23
C VAL A 241 0.98 4.96 -1.49
N GLU A 242 0.68 4.76 -0.21
CA GLU A 242 0.04 5.76 0.64
C GLU A 242 0.96 6.15 1.80
N ILE A 243 0.97 7.44 2.15
CA ILE A 243 1.67 7.97 3.30
C ILE A 243 0.64 8.25 4.38
N LYS A 244 0.80 7.65 5.56
CA LYS A 244 -0.02 7.95 6.73
C LYS A 244 0.73 8.93 7.62
N GLU A 245 0.27 10.17 7.67
CA GLU A 245 0.76 11.17 8.60
C GLU A 245 -0.10 11.12 9.87
N ALA A 246 0.53 10.89 11.02
CA ALA A 246 -0.09 11.10 12.32
C ALA A 246 0.43 12.42 12.90
N SER A 247 -0.47 13.29 13.34
CA SER A 247 -0.08 14.48 14.08
C SER A 247 0.58 14.06 15.40
N LEU A 248 1.75 14.63 15.68
CA LEU A 248 2.32 14.61 17.02
C LEU A 248 1.44 15.50 17.88
N ASP A 249 0.71 14.92 18.82
CA ASP A 249 0.16 15.66 19.95
C ASP A 249 1.35 16.18 20.76
N ILE A 250 1.56 17.49 20.72
CA ILE A 250 2.54 18.22 21.53
C ILE A 250 1.82 18.72 22.77
#